data_AF-A0A2W5DJQ6-F1
#
_entry.id   AF-A0A2W5DJQ6-F1
#
_cell.length_a   1.000
_cell.length_b   1.000
_cell.length_c   1.000
_cell.angle_alpha   90.00
_cell.angle_beta   90.00
_cell.angle_gamma   90.00
#
_symmetry.space_group_name_H-M   'P 1'
#
loop_
_entity.id
_entity.type
_entity.pdbx_description
1 polymer ?
#
loop_
_entity_poly.entity_id
_entity_poly.type
_entity_poly.pdbx_seq_one_letter_code
_entity_poly.pdbx_strand_id
1 'polypeptide(L)'
;MGQRRPGRGPPRVGRGRAARLPQRGAARDAGSTEGQALIRVALIALSLALGLTACAQLERQPGEHARLSGRLSVTVAGDVTGDNQGRGTGGTASFELFGDPVRGRLELTSPLGALVARASWQPGRALLETPRERQRFDDLDALTRDMLGEPVPVAALFDWLQGRPWPAQAHQPFAGGFEQLGWRIESRGPALVATRLAEPVVTLRARLDGGDESTP
;
A
#
# COMPACT_ATOMS: atom_id res chain seq x y z
N MET A 1 6.98 -67.99 22.89
CA MET A 1 7.38 -68.86 24.02
C MET A 1 6.73 -68.30 25.28
N GLY A 2 5.93 -69.11 26.00
CA GLY A 2 5.39 -68.81 27.35
C GLY A 2 4.13 -67.93 27.40
N GLN A 3 2.88 -68.40 27.38
CA GLN A 3 2.12 -69.30 28.28
C GLN A 3 1.56 -68.66 29.58
N ARG A 4 0.23 -68.87 29.76
CA ARG A 4 -0.58 -69.03 31.01
C ARG A 4 -1.01 -67.73 31.73
N ARG A 5 -2.30 -67.33 31.76
CA ARG A 5 -3.51 -67.86 32.48
C ARG A 5 -3.29 -68.03 33.99
N PRO A 6 -4.34 -68.11 34.84
CA PRO A 6 -5.58 -67.32 35.01
C PRO A 6 -5.84 -67.02 36.52
N GLY A 7 -6.96 -66.37 36.91
CA GLY A 7 -7.30 -66.24 38.35
C GLY A 7 -8.71 -65.76 38.65
N ARG A 8 -9.60 -66.72 38.93
CA ARG A 8 -11.02 -66.59 39.34
C ARG A 8 -11.09 -66.64 40.89
N GLY A 9 -12.01 -65.91 41.52
CA GLY A 9 -12.38 -66.15 42.91
C GLY A 9 -13.36 -65.13 43.54
N PRO A 10 -14.63 -65.51 43.82
CA PRO A 10 -15.62 -64.76 44.63
C PRO A 10 -15.57 -65.26 46.11
N PRO A 11 -16.53 -65.05 47.06
CA PRO A 11 -17.83 -64.36 47.03
C PRO A 11 -18.24 -63.53 48.30
N ARG A 12 -19.38 -62.82 48.18
CA ARG A 12 -20.54 -62.75 49.12
C ARG A 12 -20.47 -62.13 50.55
N VAL A 13 -21.48 -61.25 50.73
CA VAL A 13 -22.51 -61.17 51.79
C VAL A 13 -22.27 -60.20 52.96
N GLY A 14 -23.22 -59.26 53.07
CA GLY A 14 -23.55 -58.52 54.28
C GLY A 14 -24.91 -57.83 54.13
N ARG A 15 -25.99 -58.58 54.37
CA ARG A 15 -27.38 -58.08 54.44
C ARG A 15 -27.54 -57.20 55.68
N GLY A 16 -28.09 -56.00 55.50
CA GLY A 16 -28.69 -55.20 56.57
C GLY A 16 -29.95 -54.53 56.03
N ARG A 17 -31.12 -55.04 56.44
CA ARG A 17 -32.46 -54.62 56.01
C ARG A 17 -33.15 -54.01 57.22
N ALA A 18 -33.42 -52.70 57.20
CA ALA A 18 -34.34 -51.98 58.08
C ALA A 18 -34.32 -50.51 57.60
N ALA A 19 -35.40 -49.74 57.53
CA ALA A 19 -36.82 -49.93 57.71
C ALA A 19 -37.49 -48.84 56.85
N ARG A 20 -38.68 -49.13 56.32
CA ARG A 20 -39.48 -48.15 55.57
C ARG A 20 -40.02 -47.07 56.52
N LEU A 21 -39.86 -45.80 56.14
CA LEU A 21 -40.70 -44.69 56.57
C LEU A 21 -41.20 -43.94 55.32
N PRO A 22 -42.41 -43.36 55.36
CA PRO A 22 -43.13 -42.95 54.16
C PRO A 22 -42.92 -41.47 53.81
N GLN A 23 -43.13 -41.22 52.51
CA GLN A 23 -43.81 -40.06 51.93
C GLN A 23 -43.17 -38.66 51.91
N ARG A 24 -43.54 -38.01 50.79
CA ARG A 24 -43.67 -36.56 50.51
C ARG A 24 -42.41 -35.80 50.11
N GLY A 25 -42.48 -35.24 48.90
CA GLY A 25 -41.58 -34.19 48.45
C GLY A 25 -41.46 -34.12 46.95
N ALA A 26 -42.47 -33.53 46.30
CA ALA A 26 -42.28 -32.95 44.97
C ALA A 26 -41.31 -31.77 45.10
N ALA A 27 -40.28 -31.72 44.28
CA ALA A 27 -39.69 -30.47 43.80
C ALA A 27 -38.75 -30.82 42.64
N ARG A 28 -39.23 -30.59 41.42
CA ARG A 28 -38.35 -30.33 40.29
C ARG A 28 -37.74 -28.96 40.58
N ASP A 29 -36.49 -28.91 41.04
CA ASP A 29 -35.76 -27.66 41.13
C ASP A 29 -35.35 -27.22 39.73
N ALA A 30 -36.27 -26.46 39.13
CA ALA A 30 -36.01 -25.50 38.09
C ALA A 30 -35.11 -24.41 38.68
N GLY A 31 -33.81 -24.51 38.46
CA GLY A 31 -32.85 -23.56 39.02
C GLY A 31 -31.49 -23.60 38.34
N SER A 32 -31.44 -23.60 37.01
CA SER A 32 -30.17 -23.35 36.30
C SER A 32 -30.28 -22.60 34.98
N THR A 33 -31.46 -22.04 34.67
CA THR A 33 -31.71 -21.47 33.34
C THR A 33 -31.40 -19.97 33.24
N GLU A 34 -31.43 -19.22 34.35
CA GLU A 34 -31.22 -17.77 34.32
C GLU A 34 -29.74 -17.38 34.17
N GLY A 35 -28.84 -18.03 34.92
CA GLY A 35 -27.39 -17.79 34.81
C GLY A 35 -26.83 -18.20 33.44
N GLN A 36 -27.35 -19.27 32.83
CA GLN A 36 -26.93 -19.71 31.51
C GLN A 36 -27.44 -18.82 30.38
N ALA A 37 -28.63 -18.22 30.53
CA ALA A 37 -29.18 -17.29 29.55
C ALA A 37 -28.37 -15.98 29.51
N LEU A 38 -28.01 -15.43 30.67
CA LEU A 38 -27.20 -14.21 30.74
C LEU A 38 -25.78 -14.40 30.21
N ILE A 39 -25.16 -15.56 30.47
CA ILE A 39 -23.84 -15.91 29.93
C ILE A 39 -23.88 -16.08 28.40
N ARG A 40 -24.94 -16.69 27.84
CA ARG A 40 -25.08 -16.86 26.38
C ARG A 40 -25.34 -15.53 25.66
N VAL A 41 -26.16 -14.65 26.24
CA VAL A 41 -26.40 -13.31 25.67
C VAL A 41 -25.13 -12.46 25.75
N ALA A 42 -24.37 -12.53 26.85
CA ALA A 42 -23.09 -11.84 26.98
C ALA A 42 -22.03 -12.36 25.97
N LEU A 43 -21.98 -13.67 25.72
CA LEU A 43 -21.06 -14.26 24.73
C LEU A 43 -21.43 -13.90 23.29
N ILE A 44 -22.73 -13.84 22.95
CA ILE A 44 -23.18 -13.40 21.62
C ILE A 44 -22.88 -11.91 21.42
N ALA A 45 -23.16 -11.07 22.42
CA ALA A 45 -22.86 -9.63 22.36
C ALA A 45 -21.35 -9.35 22.24
N LEU A 46 -20.51 -10.12 22.94
CA LEU A 46 -19.05 -10.00 22.85
C LEU A 46 -18.52 -10.45 21.47
N SER A 47 -19.08 -11.51 20.88
CA SER A 47 -18.71 -11.96 19.53
C SER A 47 -19.13 -10.97 18.44
N LEU A 48 -20.27 -10.29 18.62
CA LEU A 48 -20.74 -9.27 17.68
C LEU A 48 -19.92 -7.97 17.77
N ALA A 49 -19.42 -7.61 18.96
CA ALA A 49 -18.52 -6.48 19.14
C ALA A 49 -17.12 -6.71 18.54
N LEU A 50 -16.62 -7.95 18.52
CA LEU A 50 -15.33 -8.28 17.91
C LEU A 50 -15.37 -8.34 16.37
N GLY A 51 -16.54 -8.57 15.76
CA GLY A 51 -16.67 -8.68 14.29
C GLY A 51 -16.57 -7.36 13.54
N LEU A 52 -16.71 -6.20 14.21
CA LEU A 52 -16.76 -4.88 13.58
C LEU A 52 -15.39 -4.22 13.34
N THR A 53 -14.28 -4.83 13.78
CA THR A 53 -12.92 -4.28 13.59
C THR A 53 -12.17 -4.88 12.40
N ALA A 54 -12.78 -5.80 11.65
CA ALA A 54 -12.10 -6.57 10.60
C ALA A 54 -12.10 -5.95 9.19
N CYS A 55 -12.76 -4.81 8.96
CA CYS A 55 -12.95 -4.26 7.59
C CYS A 55 -12.06 -3.06 7.22
N ALA A 56 -11.13 -2.62 8.07
CA ALA A 56 -10.39 -1.38 7.79
C ALA A 56 -8.97 -1.56 7.24
N GLN A 57 -8.44 -2.78 7.18
CA GLN A 57 -7.04 -2.98 6.85
C GLN A 57 -6.87 -3.83 5.59
N LEU A 58 -7.19 -3.24 4.45
CA LEU A 58 -6.72 -3.72 3.15
C LEU A 58 -5.24 -3.30 3.02
N GLU A 59 -4.36 -3.99 3.74
CA GLU A 59 -2.92 -3.90 3.50
C GLU A 59 -2.65 -4.41 2.08
N ARG A 60 -2.21 -3.49 1.22
CA ARG A 60 -1.80 -3.76 -0.17
C ARG A 60 -0.82 -4.93 -0.15
N GLN A 61 -1.12 -6.01 -0.88
CA GLN A 61 -0.30 -7.22 -0.85
C GLN A 61 1.15 -6.88 -1.22
N PRO A 62 2.15 -7.34 -0.43
CA PRO A 62 3.55 -7.19 -0.80
C PRO A 62 3.80 -7.95 -2.10
N GLY A 63 3.97 -7.22 -3.21
CA GLY A 63 4.11 -7.80 -4.55
C GLY A 63 3.15 -7.21 -5.59
N GLU A 64 2.16 -6.41 -5.20
CA GLU A 64 1.42 -5.59 -6.16
C GLU A 64 2.23 -4.35 -6.52
N HIS A 65 2.78 -4.35 -7.73
CA HIS A 65 3.55 -3.24 -8.27
C HIS A 65 2.62 -2.04 -8.47
N ALA A 66 3.06 -0.84 -8.09
CA ALA A 66 2.24 0.35 -8.22
C ALA A 66 1.92 0.61 -9.69
N ARG A 67 0.65 0.98 -9.97
CA ARG A 67 0.23 1.54 -11.24
C ARG A 67 -0.43 2.88 -10.97
N LEU A 68 0.20 3.96 -11.41
CA LEU A 68 -0.29 5.33 -11.27
C LEU A 68 -0.40 5.94 -12.66
N SER A 69 -1.52 6.60 -12.95
CA SER A 69 -1.71 7.31 -14.21
C SER A 69 -2.23 8.71 -13.96
N GLY A 70 -2.04 9.59 -14.93
CA GLY A 70 -2.50 10.96 -14.81
C GLY A 70 -1.91 11.89 -15.85
N ARG A 71 -1.89 13.18 -15.51
CA ARG A 71 -1.22 14.22 -16.30
C ARG A 71 -0.01 14.76 -15.57
N LEU A 72 1.07 14.97 -16.31
CA LEU A 72 2.33 15.52 -15.84
C LEU A 72 2.68 16.74 -16.70
N SER A 73 3.12 17.82 -16.06
CA SER A 73 3.82 18.90 -16.73
C SER A 73 5.12 19.24 -16.00
N VAL A 74 6.15 19.52 -16.79
CA VAL A 74 7.47 19.92 -16.30
C VAL A 74 7.81 21.26 -16.91
N THR A 75 8.32 22.17 -16.10
CA THR A 75 8.80 23.48 -16.52
C THR A 75 10.16 23.73 -15.89
N VAL A 76 11.16 23.99 -16.71
CA VAL A 76 12.52 24.38 -16.34
C VAL A 76 12.63 25.88 -16.56
N ALA A 77 12.97 26.62 -15.52
CA ALA A 77 13.23 28.05 -15.64
C ALA A 77 14.43 28.30 -16.56
N GLY A 78 14.31 29.30 -17.44
CA GLY A 78 15.43 29.70 -18.30
C GLY A 78 16.52 30.38 -17.47
N ASP A 79 17.77 30.07 -17.80
CA ASP A 79 18.92 30.79 -17.24
C ASP A 79 19.05 32.16 -17.95
N VAL A 80 19.41 33.19 -17.19
CA VAL A 80 19.73 34.53 -17.73
C VAL A 80 21.20 34.60 -18.19
N THR A 81 22.01 33.64 -17.76
CA THR A 81 23.47 33.60 -17.91
C THR A 81 23.97 32.71 -19.05
N GLY A 82 23.13 31.80 -19.56
CA GLY A 82 23.46 30.85 -20.62
C GLY A 82 22.90 31.21 -22.01
N ASP A 83 23.31 30.45 -23.01
CA ASP A 83 22.95 30.64 -24.44
C ASP A 83 21.43 30.58 -24.71
N ASN A 84 20.65 29.99 -23.79
CA ASN A 84 19.19 30.05 -23.78
C ASN A 84 18.72 31.34 -23.11
N GLN A 85 18.72 32.45 -23.85
CA GLN A 85 18.25 33.77 -23.40
C GLN A 85 16.84 33.72 -22.77
N GLY A 86 16.76 33.51 -21.45
CA GLY A 86 15.58 33.72 -20.60
C GLY A 86 14.31 32.91 -20.93
N ARG A 87 14.31 32.01 -21.93
CA ARG A 87 13.16 31.17 -22.26
C ARG A 87 13.20 29.88 -21.45
N GLY A 88 12.27 29.73 -20.51
CA GLY A 88 12.03 28.45 -19.87
C GLY A 88 11.64 27.36 -20.88
N THR A 89 12.01 26.12 -20.59
CA THR A 89 11.67 24.94 -21.40
C THR A 89 10.75 24.02 -20.62
N GLY A 90 10.01 23.14 -21.31
CA GLY A 90 9.06 22.27 -20.63
C GLY A 90 8.12 21.54 -21.57
N GLY A 91 7.27 20.71 -20.98
CA GLY A 91 6.31 19.89 -21.72
C GLY A 91 5.14 19.45 -20.84
N THR A 92 4.06 19.03 -21.48
CA THR A 92 2.90 18.40 -20.83
C THR A 92 2.59 17.08 -21.52
N ALA A 93 2.33 16.04 -20.73
CA ALA A 93 1.99 14.71 -21.23
C ALA A 93 1.01 14.03 -20.28
N SER A 94 0.26 13.06 -20.80
CA SER A 94 -0.30 12.00 -19.96
C SER A 94 0.83 11.06 -19.56
N PHE A 95 0.76 10.52 -18.35
CA PHE A 95 1.75 9.56 -17.87
C PHE A 95 1.11 8.27 -17.38
N GLU A 96 1.84 7.18 -17.53
CA GLU A 96 1.61 5.95 -16.76
C GLU A 96 2.93 5.53 -16.09
N LEU A 97 2.87 5.30 -14.78
CA LEU A 97 3.98 4.89 -13.94
C LEU A 97 3.68 3.51 -13.36
N PHE A 98 4.56 2.56 -13.67
CA PHE A 98 4.42 1.15 -13.28
C PHE A 98 5.62 0.69 -12.46
N GLY A 99 5.39 -0.27 -11.56
CA GLY A 99 6.46 -0.94 -10.85
C GLY A 99 6.71 -0.34 -9.48
N ASP A 100 7.99 -0.19 -9.18
CA ASP A 100 8.50 0.34 -7.93
C ASP A 100 9.79 1.17 -8.17
N PRO A 101 10.32 1.85 -7.15
CA PRO A 101 11.53 2.67 -7.28
C PRO A 101 12.77 1.92 -7.78
N VAL A 102 12.85 0.59 -7.65
CA VAL A 102 13.98 -0.26 -8.04
C VAL A 102 13.80 -0.86 -9.44
N ARG A 103 12.57 -1.26 -9.79
CA ARG A 103 12.21 -1.80 -11.10
C ARG A 103 10.88 -1.21 -11.56
N GLY A 104 10.90 -0.41 -12.61
CA GLY A 104 9.68 0.22 -13.08
C GLY A 104 9.77 0.81 -14.47
N ARG A 105 8.70 1.49 -14.83
CA ARG A 105 8.52 2.12 -16.13
C ARG A 105 7.70 3.40 -16.00
N LEU A 106 8.10 4.42 -16.74
CA LEU A 106 7.35 5.65 -16.96
C LEU A 106 7.08 5.79 -18.45
N GLU A 107 5.81 5.81 -18.85
CA GLU A 107 5.38 6.10 -20.22
C GLU A 107 4.79 7.50 -20.27
N LEU A 108 5.20 8.28 -21.27
CA LEU A 108 4.71 9.63 -21.53
C LEU A 108 4.03 9.66 -22.89
N THR A 109 2.79 10.11 -22.92
CA THR A 109 1.95 10.16 -24.12
C THR A 109 1.47 11.58 -24.35
N SER A 110 1.51 12.04 -25.60
CA SER A 110 1.03 13.37 -25.97
C SER A 110 -0.50 13.47 -25.81
N PRO A 111 -1.08 14.67 -25.73
CA PRO A 111 -2.54 14.84 -25.69
C PRO A 111 -3.28 14.21 -26.89
N LEU A 112 -2.58 13.94 -28.00
CA LEU A 112 -3.13 13.27 -29.19
C LEU A 112 -3.02 11.74 -29.12
N GLY A 113 -2.52 11.18 -28.02
CA GLY A 113 -2.39 9.73 -27.83
C GLY A 113 -1.12 9.10 -28.39
N ALA A 114 -0.17 9.90 -28.88
CA ALA A 114 1.11 9.39 -29.41
C ALA A 114 2.15 9.22 -28.29
N LEU A 115 2.85 8.08 -28.27
CA LEU A 115 3.97 7.86 -27.36
C LEU A 115 5.07 8.90 -27.62
N VAL A 116 5.45 9.64 -26.57
CA VAL A 116 6.55 10.60 -26.59
C VAL A 116 7.83 9.92 -26.15
N ALA A 117 7.77 9.22 -25.01
CA ALA A 117 8.90 8.51 -24.44
C ALA A 117 8.43 7.38 -23.51
N ARG A 118 9.24 6.32 -23.42
CA ARG A 118 9.14 5.27 -22.42
C ARG A 118 10.49 5.14 -21.74
N ALA A 119 10.53 5.44 -20.45
CA ALA A 119 11.66 5.15 -19.58
C ALA A 119 11.41 3.83 -18.85
N SER A 120 12.38 2.93 -18.83
CA SER A 120 12.33 1.70 -18.02
C SER A 120 13.64 1.51 -17.28
N TRP A 121 13.56 1.02 -16.05
CA TRP A 121 14.73 0.83 -15.21
C TRP A 121 14.66 -0.45 -14.40
N GLN A 122 15.84 -0.91 -14.04
CA GLN A 122 16.11 -2.03 -13.15
C GLN A 122 17.51 -1.82 -12.53
N PRO A 123 17.91 -2.61 -11.52
CA PRO A 123 19.26 -2.49 -10.97
C PRO A 123 20.35 -2.52 -12.05
N GLY A 124 21.18 -1.48 -12.09
CA GLY A 124 22.31 -1.33 -13.00
C GLY A 124 21.97 -0.97 -14.45
N ARG A 125 20.73 -0.60 -14.77
CA ARG A 125 20.36 -0.17 -16.13
C ARG A 125 19.11 0.71 -16.15
N ALA A 126 19.20 1.83 -16.88
CA ALA A 126 18.07 2.59 -17.36
C ALA A 126 18.02 2.58 -18.90
N LEU A 127 16.82 2.63 -19.46
CA LEU A 127 16.59 2.59 -20.90
C LEU A 127 15.51 3.60 -21.27
N LEU A 128 15.82 4.46 -22.23
CA LEU A 128 14.88 5.36 -22.88
C LEU A 128 14.52 4.83 -24.26
N GLU A 129 13.23 4.74 -24.56
CA GLU A 129 12.68 4.43 -25.87
C GLU A 129 11.82 5.60 -26.33
N THR A 130 12.15 6.20 -27.47
CA THR A 130 11.34 7.21 -28.16
C THR A 130 10.92 6.66 -29.52
N PRO A 131 10.01 7.32 -30.26
CA PRO A 131 9.70 6.92 -31.63
C PRO A 131 10.90 6.96 -32.58
N ARG A 132 11.99 7.66 -32.22
CA ARG A 132 13.17 7.84 -33.07
C ARG A 132 14.30 6.90 -32.71
N GLU A 133 14.47 6.61 -31.43
CA GLU A 133 15.65 5.91 -30.94
C GLU A 133 15.43 5.18 -29.62
N ARG A 134 16.43 4.35 -29.30
CA ARG A 134 16.51 3.62 -28.04
C ARG A 134 17.91 3.75 -27.46
N GLN A 135 17.99 4.32 -26.27
CA GLN A 135 19.26 4.65 -25.61
C GLN A 135 19.33 4.05 -24.21
N ARG A 136 20.53 3.57 -23.82
CA ARG A 136 20.82 3.10 -22.47
C ARG A 136 21.52 4.19 -21.66
N PHE A 137 21.23 4.21 -20.38
CA PHE A 137 21.82 5.09 -19.38
C PHE A 137 22.22 4.27 -18.15
N ASP A 138 23.19 4.79 -17.41
CA ASP A 138 23.69 4.16 -16.19
C ASP A 138 22.68 4.27 -15.03
N ASP A 139 21.97 5.40 -14.98
CA ASP A 139 20.98 5.70 -13.95
C ASP A 139 19.79 6.55 -14.47
N LEU A 140 18.79 6.73 -13.61
CA LEU A 140 17.57 7.48 -13.90
C LEU A 140 17.79 8.99 -14.00
N ASP A 141 18.79 9.54 -13.30
CA ASP A 141 19.06 10.97 -13.30
C ASP A 141 19.66 11.38 -14.65
N ALA A 142 20.58 10.58 -15.19
CA ALA A 142 21.13 10.74 -16.53
C ALA A 142 20.03 10.62 -17.60
N LEU A 143 19.15 9.61 -17.47
CA LEU A 143 18.03 9.43 -18.39
C LEU A 143 17.08 10.62 -18.37
N THR A 144 16.67 11.09 -17.19
CA THR A 144 15.70 12.20 -17.10
C THR A 144 16.31 13.53 -17.51
N ARG A 145 17.61 13.75 -17.29
CA ARG A 145 18.32 14.90 -17.83
C ARG A 145 18.26 14.94 -19.35
N ASP A 146 18.44 13.80 -20.01
CA ASP A 146 18.32 13.71 -21.47
C ASP A 146 16.86 13.91 -21.94
N MET A 147 15.91 13.24 -21.29
CA MET A 147 14.50 13.26 -21.67
C MET A 147 13.77 14.57 -21.36
N LEU A 148 14.08 15.21 -20.22
CA LEU A 148 13.35 16.36 -19.67
C LEU A 148 14.22 17.63 -19.55
N GLY A 149 15.50 17.55 -19.89
CA GLY A 149 16.50 18.62 -19.74
C GLY A 149 17.14 18.66 -18.35
N GLU A 150 16.47 18.14 -17.32
CA GLU A 150 16.91 18.21 -15.93
C GLU A 150 16.66 16.88 -15.20
N PRO A 151 17.53 16.50 -14.24
CA PRO A 151 17.31 15.30 -13.44
C PRO A 151 16.05 15.44 -12.59
N VAL A 152 15.18 14.44 -12.66
CA VAL A 152 13.93 14.34 -11.90
C VAL A 152 13.95 13.02 -11.12
N PRO A 153 13.66 13.03 -9.80
CA PRO A 153 13.74 11.83 -8.97
C PRO A 153 12.52 10.92 -9.20
N VAL A 154 12.51 10.19 -10.32
CA VAL A 154 11.40 9.29 -10.72
C VAL A 154 11.11 8.24 -9.65
N ALA A 155 12.15 7.74 -8.98
CA ALA A 155 12.03 6.83 -7.84
C ALA A 155 11.14 7.38 -6.71
N ALA A 156 11.25 8.68 -6.41
CA ALA A 156 10.47 9.32 -5.37
C ALA A 156 9.03 9.64 -5.83
N LEU A 157 8.77 9.73 -7.15
CA LEU A 157 7.45 10.03 -7.70
C LEU A 157 6.39 9.01 -7.28
N PHE A 158 6.76 7.75 -7.06
CA PHE A 158 5.83 6.72 -6.58
C PHE A 158 5.13 7.14 -5.29
N ASP A 159 5.85 7.68 -4.31
CA ASP A 159 5.28 8.14 -3.05
C ASP A 159 4.81 9.59 -3.12
N TRP A 160 5.55 10.46 -3.82
CA TRP A 160 5.17 11.87 -3.94
C TRP A 160 3.81 12.05 -4.61
N LEU A 161 3.52 11.30 -5.68
CA LEU A 161 2.22 11.35 -6.35
C LEU A 161 1.07 10.92 -5.41
N GLN A 162 1.35 10.08 -4.42
CA GLN A 162 0.41 9.65 -3.40
C GLN A 162 0.39 10.60 -2.17
N GLY A 163 1.09 11.74 -2.24
CA GLY A 163 1.15 12.73 -1.16
C GLY A 163 1.99 12.28 0.04
N ARG A 164 2.91 11.32 -0.14
CA ARG A 164 3.76 10.81 0.94
C ARG A 164 5.25 11.04 0.63
N PRO A 165 6.09 11.24 1.67
CA PRO A 165 7.53 11.24 1.49
C PRO A 165 8.02 9.84 1.11
N TRP A 166 9.04 9.77 0.26
CA TRP A 166 9.67 8.51 -0.12
C TRP A 166 10.48 7.95 1.08
N PRO A 167 10.20 6.74 1.57
CA PRO A 167 10.75 6.26 2.84
C PRO A 167 12.25 5.97 2.82
N ALA A 168 12.87 5.80 1.64
CA ALA A 168 14.30 5.49 1.55
C ALA A 168 15.18 6.70 1.88
N GLN A 169 14.62 7.92 1.90
CA GLN A 169 15.35 9.17 2.10
C GLN A 169 14.72 10.00 3.21
N ALA A 170 15.54 10.78 3.91
CA ALA A 170 15.06 11.74 4.89
C ALA A 170 14.16 12.79 4.23
N HIS A 171 13.19 13.31 4.97
CA HIS A 171 12.34 14.41 4.57
C HIS A 171 12.18 15.39 5.73
N GLN A 172 11.84 16.64 5.42
CA GLN A 172 11.51 17.66 6.40
C GLN A 172 10.06 18.11 6.19
N PRO A 173 9.14 17.88 7.13
CA PRO A 173 7.76 18.33 7.00
C PRO A 173 7.65 19.85 7.20
N PHE A 174 6.69 20.48 6.54
CA PHE A 174 6.29 21.86 6.77
C PHE A 174 4.76 22.02 6.60
N ALA A 175 4.23 23.20 6.93
CA ALA A 175 2.80 23.46 6.75
C ALA A 175 2.41 23.39 5.26
N GLY A 176 1.67 22.34 4.89
CA GLY A 176 1.18 22.14 3.51
C GLY A 176 2.00 21.15 2.67
N GLY A 177 3.07 20.56 3.20
CA GLY A 177 3.90 19.65 2.43
C GLY A 177 5.13 19.12 3.14
N PHE A 178 6.11 18.68 2.35
CA PHE A 178 7.42 18.24 2.83
C PHE A 178 8.53 18.58 1.83
N GLU A 179 9.73 18.77 2.34
CA GLU A 179 10.95 18.91 1.54
C GLU A 179 11.72 17.59 1.54
N GLN A 180 12.16 17.16 0.37
CA GLN A 180 12.92 15.92 0.20
C GLN A 180 13.76 16.02 -1.08
N LEU A 181 15.01 15.52 -1.05
CA LEU A 181 15.92 15.51 -2.21
C LEU A 181 16.19 16.91 -2.82
N GLY A 182 16.06 17.99 -2.06
CA GLY A 182 16.19 19.37 -2.59
C GLY A 182 14.96 19.85 -3.36
N TRP A 183 13.83 19.15 -3.25
CA TRP A 183 12.53 19.55 -3.77
C TRP A 183 11.60 19.92 -2.62
N ARG A 184 10.73 20.90 -2.86
CA ARG A 184 9.55 21.18 -2.04
C ARG A 184 8.34 20.54 -2.68
N ILE A 185 7.64 19.69 -1.92
CA ILE A 185 6.49 18.92 -2.39
C ILE A 185 5.24 19.42 -1.67
N GLU A 186 4.24 19.85 -2.44
CA GLU A 186 2.92 20.26 -1.98
C GLU A 186 1.86 19.41 -2.68
N SER A 187 1.05 18.68 -1.92
CA SER A 187 -0.01 17.82 -2.46
C SER A 187 -1.39 18.27 -1.99
N ARG A 188 -2.36 18.35 -2.91
CA ARG A 188 -3.76 18.68 -2.61
C ARG A 188 -4.70 17.72 -3.36
N GLY A 189 -5.25 16.75 -2.63
CA GLY A 189 -6.07 15.69 -3.23
C GLY A 189 -5.26 14.92 -4.28
N PRO A 190 -5.75 14.78 -5.52
CA PRO A 190 -5.03 14.07 -6.59
C PRO A 190 -3.92 14.92 -7.24
N ALA A 191 -3.76 16.19 -6.87
CA ALA A 191 -2.79 17.09 -7.48
C ALA A 191 -1.51 17.21 -6.64
N LEU A 192 -0.38 17.26 -7.33
CA LEU A 192 0.97 17.43 -6.79
C LEU A 192 1.64 18.62 -7.47
N VAL A 193 2.32 19.46 -6.69
CA VAL A 193 3.32 20.40 -7.19
C VAL A 193 4.63 20.12 -6.47
N ALA A 194 5.68 19.82 -7.24
CA ALA A 194 7.03 19.65 -6.75
C ALA A 194 7.94 20.71 -7.39
N THR A 195 8.62 21.49 -6.56
CA THR A 195 9.51 22.59 -7.00
C THR A 195 10.91 22.32 -6.51
N ARG A 196 11.89 22.26 -7.43
CA ARG A 196 13.30 22.14 -7.09
C ARG A 196 13.80 23.46 -6.49
N LEU A 197 14.49 23.37 -5.36
CA LEU A 197 15.01 24.52 -4.63
C LEU A 197 16.35 25.04 -5.20
N ALA A 198 17.07 24.20 -5.95
CA ALA A 198 18.31 24.55 -6.63
C ALA A 198 18.08 25.06 -8.06
N GLU A 199 18.99 25.90 -8.55
CA GLU A 199 18.98 26.38 -9.94
C GLU A 199 19.50 25.33 -10.94
N PRO A 200 18.95 25.29 -12.17
CA PRO A 200 17.78 26.05 -12.61
C PRO A 200 16.51 25.58 -11.89
N VAL A 201 15.57 26.49 -11.61
CA VAL A 201 14.34 26.10 -10.91
C VAL A 201 13.52 25.18 -11.82
N VAL A 202 13.17 23.99 -11.33
CA VAL A 202 12.30 23.05 -12.03
C VAL A 202 11.00 22.92 -11.26
N THR A 203 9.88 23.12 -11.95
CA THR A 203 8.55 22.88 -11.42
C THR A 203 7.92 21.69 -12.12
N LEU A 204 7.61 20.65 -11.37
CA LEU A 204 6.84 19.49 -11.79
C LEU A 204 5.44 19.59 -11.22
N ARG A 205 4.43 19.51 -12.07
CA ARG A 205 3.03 19.42 -11.67
C ARG A 205 2.47 18.09 -12.15
N ALA A 206 1.77 17.41 -11.27
CA ALA A 206 1.07 16.19 -11.63
C ALA A 206 -0.36 16.22 -11.11
N ARG A 207 -1.24 15.52 -11.81
CA ARG A 207 -2.57 15.20 -11.31
C ARG A 207 -2.82 13.73 -11.62
N LEU A 208 -3.08 12.95 -10.58
CA LEU A 208 -3.52 11.57 -10.72
C LEU A 208 -4.93 11.50 -11.30
N ASP A 209 -5.14 10.54 -12.18
CA ASP A 209 -6.49 10.12 -12.55
C ASP A 209 -7.08 9.36 -11.35
N GLY A 210 -8.37 9.56 -11.08
CA GLY A 210 -9.07 8.75 -10.09
C GLY A 210 -9.04 7.31 -10.55
N GLY A 211 -8.54 6.39 -9.71
CA GLY A 211 -8.56 4.97 -9.99
C GLY A 211 -9.99 4.47 -9.99
N ASP A 212 -10.68 4.57 -11.12
CA ASP A 212 -11.91 3.87 -11.39
C ASP A 212 -11.70 2.98 -12.63
N GLU A 213 -11.97 1.70 -12.43
CA GLU A 213 -12.42 0.74 -13.44
C GLU A 213 -11.44 0.40 -14.58
N SER A 214 -10.62 -0.63 -14.35
CA SER A 214 -10.12 -1.50 -15.42
C SER A 214 -9.98 -2.92 -14.89
N THR A 215 -11.12 -3.51 -14.51
CA THR A 215 -11.28 -4.97 -14.45
C THR A 215 -12.29 -5.34 -15.53
N PRO A 216 -11.88 -6.01 -16.62
CA PRO A 216 -12.83 -6.57 -17.59
C PRO A 216 -13.66 -7.72 -17.00
#